data_AF-A0A920PI95-F1
#
_entry.id   AF-A0A920PI95-F1
#
_cell.length_a   1.000
_cell.length_b   1.000
_cell.length_c   1.000
_cell.angle_alpha   90.00
_cell.angle_beta   90.00
_cell.angle_gamma   90.00
#
_symmetry.space_group_name_H-M   'P 1'
#
loop_
_entity.id
_entity.type
_entity.pdbx_description
1 polymer ?
#
loop_
_entity_poly.entity_id
_entity_poly.type
_entity_poly.pdbx_seq_one_letter_code
_entity_poly.pdbx_strand_id
1 'polypeptide(L)'
;MGIALFIIIMIFLPLIIGTLVMGWQKKIKIRHKGSGLNGTCFVGYSWTYFFFGFFVPIFRGEISIGVFHLIFSLVTFGIFQLIMPFLYNRQYSARLLTSDWVLDDIEENNLLARDKIGISKN
;
A
#
# COMPACT_ATOMS: atom_id res chain seq x y z
N MET A 1 -31.40 -4.16 15.05
CA MET A 1 -30.29 -5.10 14.72
C MET A 1 -29.92 -5.10 13.23
N GLY A 2 -30.89 -5.07 12.29
CA GLY A 2 -30.59 -5.15 10.84
C GLY A 2 -29.80 -3.99 10.20
N ILE A 3 -30.14 -2.73 10.48
CA ILE A 3 -29.52 -1.56 9.80
C ILE A 3 -28.05 -1.37 10.19
N ALA A 4 -27.73 -1.49 11.48
CA ALA A 4 -26.35 -1.36 11.96
C ALA A 4 -25.44 -2.44 11.35
N LEU A 5 -25.91 -3.69 11.28
CA LEU A 5 -25.19 -4.79 10.63
C LEU A 5 -24.95 -4.52 9.15
N PHE A 6 -25.96 -4.00 8.44
CA PHE A 6 -25.83 -3.64 7.03
C PHE A 6 -24.79 -2.54 6.79
N ILE A 7 -24.77 -1.49 7.62
CA ILE A 7 -23.78 -0.40 7.55
C ILE A 7 -22.37 -0.95 7.79
N ILE A 8 -22.20 -1.81 8.79
CA ILE A 8 -20.91 -2.46 9.06
C ILE A 8 -20.44 -3.24 7.84
N ILE A 9 -21.30 -4.09 7.27
CA ILE A 9 -20.94 -4.87 6.07
C ILE A 9 -20.51 -3.94 4.93
N MET A 10 -21.26 -2.86 4.70
CA MET A 10 -20.94 -1.91 3.64
C MET A 10 -19.60 -1.21 3.85
N ILE A 11 -19.26 -0.85 5.09
CA ILE A 11 -17.97 -0.25 5.45
C ILE A 11 -16.83 -1.23 5.19
N PHE A 12 -16.97 -2.51 5.54
CA PHE A 12 -15.91 -3.50 5.36
C PHE A 12 -15.87 -4.11 3.95
N LEU A 13 -16.88 -3.87 3.11
CA LEU A 13 -16.95 -4.43 1.76
C LEU A 13 -15.73 -4.07 0.88
N PRO A 14 -15.22 -2.82 0.85
CA PRO A 14 -14.00 -2.49 0.10
C PRO A 14 -12.78 -3.26 0.58
N LEU A 15 -12.66 -3.53 1.89
CA LEU A 15 -11.57 -4.34 2.44
C LEU A 15 -11.67 -5.79 1.95
N ILE A 16 -12.88 -6.38 1.97
CA ILE A 16 -13.10 -7.75 1.51
C ILE A 16 -12.82 -7.86 0.01
N ILE A 17 -13.43 -7.00 -0.81
CA ILE A 17 -13.23 -6.99 -2.26
C ILE A 17 -11.75 -6.74 -2.61
N GLY A 18 -11.14 -5.74 -1.97
CA GLY A 18 -9.75 -5.39 -2.21
C GLY A 18 -8.78 -6.52 -1.91
N THR A 19 -8.99 -7.21 -0.79
CA THR A 19 -8.15 -8.36 -0.40
C THR A 19 -8.37 -9.58 -1.29
N LEU A 20 -9.59 -9.84 -1.78
CA LEU A 20 -9.87 -10.90 -2.75
C LEU A 20 -9.23 -10.63 -4.12
N VAL A 21 -9.30 -9.38 -4.60
CA VAL A 21 -8.80 -9.01 -5.94
C VAL A 21 -7.27 -8.92 -5.98
N MET A 22 -6.65 -8.35 -4.94
CA MET A 22 -5.20 -8.05 -4.98
C MET A 22 -4.35 -8.90 -4.04
N GLY A 23 -4.97 -9.68 -3.17
CA GLY A 23 -4.32 -10.37 -2.07
C GLY A 23 -4.14 -9.49 -0.83
N TRP A 24 -3.88 -10.13 0.31
CA TRP A 24 -3.57 -9.45 1.56
C TRP A 24 -2.27 -8.65 1.48
N GLN A 25 -2.15 -7.59 2.28
CA GLN A 25 -0.91 -6.81 2.38
C GLN A 25 0.26 -7.70 2.82
N LYS A 26 1.27 -7.85 1.97
CA LYS A 26 2.50 -8.61 2.27
C LYS A 26 3.70 -7.66 2.32
N LYS A 27 4.53 -7.84 3.35
CA LYS A 27 5.82 -7.16 3.49
C LYS A 27 6.86 -7.88 2.66
N ILE A 28 7.71 -7.13 1.97
CA ILE A 28 8.82 -7.65 1.16
C ILE A 28 10.10 -6.94 1.63
N LYS A 29 11.16 -7.71 1.90
CA LYS A 29 12.46 -7.17 2.30
C LYS A 29 13.14 -6.49 1.11
N ILE A 30 13.74 -5.34 1.39
CA ILE A 30 14.55 -4.58 0.45
C ILE A 30 15.85 -4.14 1.11
N ARG A 31 16.86 -3.88 0.31
CA ARG A 31 18.16 -3.35 0.73
C ARG A 31 18.51 -2.11 -0.08
N HIS A 32 18.98 -1.07 0.59
CA HIS A 32 19.49 0.12 -0.08
C HIS A 32 20.88 -0.18 -0.66
N LYS A 33 21.07 0.01 -1.97
CA LYS A 33 22.31 -0.36 -2.68
C LYS A 33 23.54 0.37 -2.15
N GLY A 34 23.44 1.67 -1.88
CA GLY A 34 24.59 2.49 -1.53
C GLY A 34 25.06 2.31 -0.08
N SER A 35 24.12 2.12 0.86
CA SER A 35 24.44 2.08 2.30
C SER A 35 24.31 0.70 2.93
N GLY A 36 23.72 -0.28 2.24
CA GLY A 36 23.44 -1.60 2.80
C GLY A 36 22.32 -1.62 3.85
N LEU A 37 21.59 -0.51 4.05
CA LEU A 37 20.49 -0.45 5.00
C LEU A 37 19.36 -1.40 4.59
N ASN A 38 18.81 -2.09 5.58
CA ASN A 38 17.63 -2.95 5.41
C ASN A 38 16.35 -2.11 5.49
N GLY A 39 15.36 -2.46 4.68
CA GLY A 39 14.08 -1.80 4.62
C GLY A 39 12.96 -2.76 4.23
N THR A 40 11.75 -2.22 4.09
CA THR A 40 10.60 -3.02 3.63
C THR A 40 9.74 -2.24 2.65
N CYS A 41 9.29 -2.93 1.62
CA CYS A 41 8.21 -2.49 0.75
C CYS A 41 6.97 -3.41 0.91
N PHE A 42 5.88 -3.07 0.24
CA PHE A 42 4.59 -3.75 0.41
C PHE A 42 3.91 -4.06 -0.92
N VAL A 43 3.24 -5.20 -0.99
CA VAL A 43 2.36 -5.59 -2.11
C VAL A 43 0.99 -6.02 -1.62
N GLY A 44 0.03 -6.13 -2.54
CA GLY A 44 -1.37 -6.44 -2.22
C GLY A 44 -2.17 -5.24 -1.72
N TYR A 45 -3.42 -5.48 -1.32
CA TYR A 45 -4.33 -4.45 -0.82
C TYR A 45 -3.82 -3.81 0.47
N SER A 46 -3.79 -2.48 0.53
CA SER A 46 -3.31 -1.78 1.72
C SER A 46 -4.40 -1.66 2.79
N TRP A 47 -4.62 -2.74 3.54
CA TRP A 47 -5.52 -2.70 4.70
C TRP A 47 -5.09 -1.64 5.72
N THR A 48 -3.79 -1.38 5.86
CA THR A 48 -3.30 -0.30 6.74
C THR A 48 -3.78 1.07 6.24
N TYR A 49 -3.73 1.33 4.93
CA TYR A 49 -4.24 2.59 4.40
C TYR A 49 -5.75 2.68 4.56
N PHE A 50 -6.47 1.57 4.38
CA PHE A 50 -7.93 1.55 4.54
C PHE A 50 -8.39 2.05 5.92
N PHE A 51 -7.71 1.67 7.01
CA PHE A 51 -8.08 2.13 8.36
C PHE A 51 -7.43 3.45 8.78
N PHE A 52 -6.22 3.76 8.32
CA PHE A 52 -5.45 4.91 8.82
C PHE A 52 -5.22 6.02 7.79
N GLY A 53 -5.67 5.85 6.55
CA GLY A 53 -5.64 6.87 5.50
C GLY A 53 -4.27 7.51 5.30
N PHE A 54 -4.27 8.84 5.24
CA PHE A 54 -3.08 9.65 5.00
C PHE A 54 -2.00 9.58 6.11
N PHE A 55 -2.30 9.02 7.28
CA PHE A 55 -1.28 8.76 8.30
C PHE A 55 -0.28 7.69 7.86
N VAL A 56 -0.68 6.74 7.02
CA VAL A 56 0.19 5.65 6.57
C VAL A 56 1.43 6.15 5.81
N PRO A 57 1.34 7.00 4.76
CA PRO A 57 2.53 7.59 4.15
C PRO A 57 3.41 8.37 5.12
N ILE A 58 2.83 9.12 6.07
CA ILE A 58 3.61 9.85 7.07
C ILE A 58 4.45 8.88 7.92
N PHE A 59 3.84 7.81 8.46
CA PHE A 59 4.56 6.81 9.25
C PHE A 59 5.56 5.97 8.44
N ARG A 60 5.41 5.92 7.11
CA ARG A 60 6.39 5.29 6.22
C ARG A 60 7.47 6.26 5.73
N GLY A 61 7.52 7.49 6.25
CA GLY A 61 8.54 8.50 5.92
C GLY A 61 8.21 9.35 4.69
N GLU A 62 7.02 9.22 4.10
CA GLU A 62 6.55 9.98 2.93
C GLU A 62 5.67 11.16 3.34
N ILE A 63 6.23 12.12 4.09
CA ILE A 63 5.48 13.23 4.69
C ILE A 63 4.72 14.05 3.64
N SER A 64 5.38 14.43 2.54
CA SER A 64 4.77 15.22 1.46
C SER A 64 3.58 14.50 0.82
N ILE A 65 3.72 13.21 0.55
CA ILE A 65 2.65 12.37 -0.01
C ILE A 65 1.49 12.27 0.98
N GLY A 66 1.77 12.14 2.29
CA GLY A 66 0.74 12.17 3.32
C GLY A 66 -0.05 13.47 3.35
N VAL A 67 0.62 14.63 3.23
CA VAL A 67 -0.06 15.93 3.15
C VAL A 67 -0.94 16.01 1.89
N PHE A 68 -0.46 15.58 0.73
CA PHE A 68 -1.28 15.54 -0.48
C PHE A 68 -2.49 14.63 -0.33
N HIS A 69 -2.32 13.46 0.28
CA HIS A 69 -3.42 12.54 0.54
C HIS A 69 -4.45 13.11 1.50
N LEU A 70 -4.04 13.89 2.50
CA LEU A 70 -4.95 14.62 3.38
C LEU A 70 -5.77 15.64 2.58
N ILE A 71 -5.11 16.48 1.77
CA ILE A 71 -5.80 17.49 0.94
C ILE A 71 -6.81 16.82 0.01
N PHE A 72 -6.42 15.75 -0.71
CA PHE A 72 -7.34 15.03 -1.59
C PHE A 72 -8.47 14.34 -0.82
N SER A 73 -8.20 13.81 0.38
CA SER A 73 -9.26 13.25 1.23
C SER A 73 -10.29 14.31 1.62
N LEU A 74 -9.86 15.54 1.95
CA LEU A 74 -10.78 16.63 2.31
C LEU A 74 -11.58 17.11 1.09
N VAL A 75 -10.92 17.35 -0.04
CA VAL A 75 -11.57 17.86 -1.27
C VAL A 75 -12.56 16.84 -1.86
N THR A 76 -12.29 15.54 -1.70
CA THR A 76 -13.17 14.46 -2.19
C THR A 76 -14.15 13.94 -1.12
N PHE A 77 -14.27 14.61 0.03
CA PHE A 77 -15.12 14.20 1.14
C PHE A 77 -14.92 12.73 1.57
N GLY A 78 -13.66 12.27 1.59
CA GLY A 78 -13.27 10.94 2.03
C GLY A 78 -13.24 9.87 0.93
N ILE A 79 -13.76 10.13 -0.27
CA ILE A 79 -13.75 9.15 -1.38
C ILE A 79 -12.33 8.72 -1.75
N PHE A 80 -11.37 9.65 -1.73
CA PHE A 80 -9.97 9.35 -1.98
C PHE A 80 -9.41 8.29 -1.01
N GLN A 81 -9.88 8.26 0.24
CA GLN A 81 -9.44 7.25 1.22
C GLN A 81 -9.94 5.84 0.90
N LEU A 82 -11.05 5.69 0.16
CA LEU A 82 -11.58 4.39 -0.25
C LEU A 82 -10.84 3.83 -1.46
N ILE A 83 -10.31 4.70 -2.33
CA ILE A 83 -9.60 4.31 -3.55
C ILE A 83 -8.13 3.99 -3.25
N MET A 84 -7.48 4.80 -2.42
CA MET A 84 -6.04 4.67 -2.18
C MET A 84 -5.55 3.34 -1.59
N PRO A 85 -6.30 2.56 -0.78
CA PRO A 85 -5.92 1.21 -0.38
C PRO A 85 -5.60 0.30 -1.56
N PHE A 86 -6.19 0.55 -2.73
CA PHE A 86 -5.94 -0.22 -3.94
C PHE A 86 -4.62 0.13 -4.61
N LEU A 87 -4.12 1.35 -4.40
CA LEU A 87 -3.00 1.91 -5.16
C LEU A 87 -1.75 2.09 -4.32
N TYR A 88 -1.91 2.39 -3.03
CA TYR A 88 -0.87 2.96 -2.21
C TYR A 88 0.34 2.04 -2.03
N ASN A 89 0.14 0.76 -1.74
CA ASN A 89 1.27 -0.18 -1.58
C ASN A 89 2.11 -0.28 -2.86
N ARG A 90 1.48 -0.36 -4.03
CA ARG A 90 2.18 -0.40 -5.32
C ARG A 90 2.97 0.89 -5.55
N GLN A 91 2.34 2.04 -5.34
CA GLN A 91 2.99 3.34 -5.53
C GLN A 91 4.16 3.57 -4.56
N TYR A 92 3.98 3.24 -3.28
CA TYR A 92 5.03 3.30 -2.25
C TYR A 92 6.23 2.42 -2.63
N SER A 93 5.97 1.16 -2.97
CA SER A 93 7.02 0.22 -3.31
C SER A 93 7.74 0.59 -4.61
N ALA A 94 7.01 1.08 -5.62
CA ALA A 94 7.61 1.59 -6.84
C ALA A 94 8.57 2.76 -6.56
N ARG A 95 8.15 3.74 -5.75
CA ARG A 95 9.00 4.88 -5.39
C ARG A 95 10.28 4.47 -4.67
N LEU A 96 10.22 3.49 -3.77
CA LEU A 96 11.40 2.95 -3.12
C LEU A 96 12.36 2.30 -4.13
N LEU A 97 11.83 1.47 -5.03
CA LEU A 97 12.64 0.74 -6.01
C LEU A 97 13.20 1.64 -7.13
N THR A 98 12.65 2.84 -7.32
CA THR A 98 13.25 3.90 -8.14
C THR A 98 14.23 4.79 -7.36
N SER A 99 14.36 4.61 -6.05
CA SER A 99 15.20 5.42 -5.15
C SER A 99 16.32 4.56 -4.53
N ASP A 100 17.05 3.81 -5.36
CA ASP A 100 18.22 2.98 -5.00
C ASP A 100 17.97 1.82 -4.02
N TRP A 101 16.71 1.48 -3.74
CA TRP A 101 16.36 0.24 -3.06
C TRP A 101 16.24 -0.92 -4.05
N VAL A 102 16.64 -2.11 -3.63
CA VAL A 102 16.43 -3.35 -4.38
C VAL A 102 15.77 -4.43 -3.53
N LEU A 103 15.04 -5.32 -4.20
CA LEU A 103 14.48 -6.52 -3.59
C LEU A 103 15.60 -7.40 -3.02
N ASP A 104 15.44 -7.82 -1.76
CA ASP A 104 16.44 -8.60 -1.01
C ASP A 104 15.73 -9.60 -0.07
N ASP A 105 14.64 -10.19 -0.54
CA ASP A 105 13.89 -11.24 0.16
C ASP A 105 14.15 -12.61 -0.49
N ILE A 106 13.48 -13.66 -0.02
CA ILE A 106 13.48 -14.96 -0.69
C ILE A 106 12.93 -14.83 -2.13
N GLU A 107 13.40 -15.67 -3.05
CA GLU A 107 13.10 -15.50 -4.48
C GLU A 107 11.59 -15.52 -4.78
N GLU A 108 10.81 -16.35 -4.07
CA GLU A 108 9.34 -16.36 -4.19
C GLU A 108 8.72 -14.98 -3.91
N ASN A 109 9.17 -14.31 -2.84
CA ASN A 109 8.69 -12.98 -2.46
C ASN A 109 9.14 -11.92 -3.47
N ASN A 110 10.37 -12.04 -3.99
CA ASN A 110 10.88 -11.12 -5.00
C ASN A 110 10.10 -11.27 -6.32
N LEU A 111 9.78 -12.50 -6.73
CA LEU A 111 8.95 -12.77 -7.91
C LEU A 111 7.54 -12.20 -7.75
N LEU A 112 6.92 -12.40 -6.59
CA LEU A 112 5.62 -11.81 -6.27
C LEU A 112 5.68 -10.28 -6.31
N ALA A 113 6.75 -9.68 -5.77
CA ALA A 113 6.91 -8.24 -5.76
C ALA A 113 7.06 -7.68 -7.18
N ARG A 114 7.86 -8.32 -8.04
CA ARG A 114 8.02 -7.95 -9.45
C ARG A 114 6.70 -8.00 -10.19
N ASP A 115 5.91 -9.06 -10.01
CA ASP A 115 4.58 -9.21 -10.62
C ASP A 115 3.62 -8.10 -10.16
N LYS A 116 3.42 -7.94 -8.85
CA LYS A 116 2.44 -6.98 -8.30
C LYS A 116 2.81 -5.51 -8.52
N ILE A 117 4.10 -5.20 -8.56
CA ILE A 117 4.57 -3.82 -8.77
C ILE A 117 4.66 -3.51 -10.29
N GLY A 118 4.90 -4.52 -11.13
CA GLY A 118 5.07 -4.38 -12.57
C GLY A 118 6.52 -4.08 -12.97
N ILE A 119 7.48 -4.78 -12.36
CA ILE A 119 8.92 -4.66 -12.65
C ILE A 119 9.27 -5.73 -13.68
N SER A 120 9.96 -5.35 -14.76
CA SER A 120 10.43 -6.31 -15.77
C SER A 120 11.43 -7.30 -15.15
N LYS A 121 11.35 -8.57 -15.55
CA LYS A 121 12.44 -9.52 -15.31
C LYS A 121 13.57 -9.15 -16.28
N ASN A 122 14.65 -8.58 -15.75
CA ASN A 122 15.91 -8.48 -16.48
C ASN A 122 16.70 -9.79 -16.30
#